data_AF-A0ABD5FKH6-F1
#
_entry.id   AF-A0ABD5FKH6-F1
#
_cell.length_a   1.000
_cell.length_b   1.000
_cell.length_c   1.000
_cell.angle_alpha   90.00
_cell.angle_beta   90.00
_cell.angle_gamma   90.00
#
_symmetry.space_group_name_H-M   'P 1'
#
loop_
_entity.id
_entity.type
_entity.pdbx_description
1 polymer ?
#
loop_
_entity_poly.entity_id
_entity_poly.type
_entity_poly.pdbx_seq_one_letter_code
_entity_poly.pdbx_strand_id
1 'polypeptide(L)'
;MYLPLGWFYLGQQNLADSLRVIGLATGFFTVGVWYHLWYFPALLFGMWLVRKTRFLGYRRQFLLAISLYVIGCLETYSSYLSGPLLVCYQSYRTLFFTTRNGLFYGFLFLLCGVCLREHQKHPFFTKHLGRKLAVSLCLLGIEGRLVYLNQGDDKNFMLFFVPTTLFFLAWLIKQQPPKRTWQAKQAAEASRLIFLSHPLFLETGKVFFSLAGFPLFFYTIALTGAFLGLRKVGSRLKSYTVGFAKKTVDEKKSV
;
A
#
# COMPACT_ATOMS: atom_id res chain seq x y z
N MET A 1 5.80 -0.01 -16.29
CA MET A 1 4.53 0.70 -16.53
C MET A 1 4.65 2.18 -16.17
N TYR A 2 5.09 2.54 -14.95
CA TYR A 2 5.06 3.93 -14.49
C TYR A 2 6.34 4.78 -14.71
N LEU A 3 7.50 4.16 -14.99
CA LEU A 3 8.74 4.92 -15.23
C LEU A 3 8.66 5.86 -16.46
N PRO A 4 8.12 5.43 -17.62
CA PRO A 4 7.95 6.34 -18.77
C PRO A 4 6.98 7.49 -18.47
N LEU A 5 5.92 7.23 -17.69
CA LEU A 5 4.97 8.25 -17.26
C LEU A 5 5.60 9.25 -16.29
N GLY A 6 6.44 8.80 -15.36
CA GLY A 6 7.22 9.67 -14.48
C GLY A 6 8.20 10.55 -15.25
N TRP A 7 8.88 10.00 -16.26
CA TRP A 7 9.76 10.75 -17.16
C TRP A 7 9.01 11.85 -17.92
N PHE A 8 7.84 11.51 -18.47
CA PHE A 8 6.98 12.47 -19.18
C PHE A 8 6.50 13.60 -18.26
N TYR A 9 6.03 13.26 -17.05
CA TYR A 9 5.54 14.24 -16.08
C TYR A 9 6.63 15.22 -15.64
N LEU A 10 7.85 14.74 -15.35
CA LEU A 10 9.00 15.60 -15.03
C LEU A 10 9.44 16.48 -16.22
N GLY A 11 9.12 16.06 -17.45
CA GLY A 11 9.35 16.86 -18.65
C GLY A 11 8.43 18.05 -18.79
N GLN A 12 7.19 17.94 -18.31
CA GLN A 12 6.25 19.06 -18.31
C GLN A 12 6.66 20.17 -17.32
N GLN A 13 7.58 19.88 -16.40
CA GLN A 13 8.10 20.84 -15.41
C GLN A 13 9.32 21.63 -15.92
N ASN A 14 9.66 21.56 -17.22
CA ASN A 14 10.81 22.24 -17.84
C ASN A 14 12.16 21.99 -17.13
N LEU A 15 12.33 20.81 -16.53
CA LEU A 15 13.58 20.43 -15.86
C LEU A 15 14.62 19.97 -16.88
N ALA A 16 15.90 20.32 -16.65
CA ALA A 16 17.02 19.76 -17.42
C ALA A 16 17.08 18.22 -17.26
N ASP A 17 17.54 17.51 -18.29
CA ASP A 17 17.51 16.04 -18.29
C ASP A 17 18.32 15.40 -17.15
N SER A 18 19.42 16.02 -16.72
CA SER A 18 20.19 15.60 -15.54
C SER A 18 19.36 15.67 -14.24
N LEU A 19 18.60 16.75 -14.06
CA LEU A 19 17.68 16.93 -12.93
C LEU A 19 16.48 15.99 -13.00
N ARG A 20 16.05 15.59 -14.21
CA ARG A 20 14.98 14.59 -14.39
C ARG A 20 15.44 13.19 -13.99
N VAL A 21 16.69 12.82 -14.28
CA VAL A 21 17.28 11.55 -13.81
C VAL A 21 17.41 11.55 -12.29
N ILE A 22 17.91 12.64 -11.70
CA ILE A 22 17.99 12.80 -10.24
C ILE A 22 16.59 12.78 -9.61
N GLY A 23 15.62 13.47 -10.20
CA GLY A 23 14.23 13.50 -9.75
C GLY A 23 13.55 12.13 -9.84
N LEU A 24 13.81 11.35 -10.89
CA LEU A 24 13.32 9.97 -10.98
C LEU A 24 13.97 9.05 -9.96
N ALA A 25 15.29 9.15 -9.76
CA ALA A 25 15.98 8.36 -8.74
C ALA A 25 15.46 8.71 -7.35
N THR A 26 15.41 10.00 -7.02
CA THR A 26 14.88 10.50 -5.76
C THR A 26 13.43 10.06 -5.57
N GLY A 27 12.56 10.27 -6.57
CA GLY A 27 11.18 9.81 -6.55
C GLY A 27 11.07 8.29 -6.38
N PHE A 28 11.90 7.49 -7.04
CA PHE A 28 11.89 6.04 -6.89
C PHE A 28 12.24 5.59 -5.47
N PHE A 29 13.22 6.24 -4.81
CA PHE A 29 13.69 5.85 -3.49
C PHE A 29 12.93 6.48 -2.32
N THR A 30 12.22 7.58 -2.54
CA THR A 30 11.61 8.36 -1.44
C THR A 30 10.09 8.46 -1.56
N VAL A 31 9.57 9.20 -2.54
CA VAL A 31 8.15 9.60 -2.65
C VAL A 31 7.33 8.64 -3.54
N GLY A 32 7.97 7.67 -4.17
CA GLY A 32 7.39 6.93 -5.30
C GLY A 32 7.39 7.77 -6.58
N VAL A 33 7.74 7.15 -7.71
CA VAL A 33 7.75 7.83 -9.02
C VAL A 33 6.35 8.39 -9.38
N TRP A 34 5.30 7.76 -8.85
CA TRP A 34 3.90 8.16 -8.96
C TRP A 34 3.22 8.06 -7.58
N TYR A 35 2.18 8.85 -7.33
CA TYR A 35 1.58 9.12 -6.01
C TYR A 35 1.18 7.91 -5.15
N HIS A 36 1.02 6.71 -5.72
CA HIS A 36 0.68 5.48 -5.01
C HIS A 36 1.85 4.48 -4.95
N LEU A 37 2.98 4.74 -5.64
CA LEU A 37 4.11 3.80 -5.70
C LEU A 37 5.06 3.93 -4.52
N TRP A 38 4.87 4.92 -3.65
CA TRP A 38 5.66 5.15 -2.44
C TRP A 38 5.71 3.93 -1.51
N TYR A 39 4.71 3.04 -1.58
CA TYR A 39 4.70 1.79 -0.82
C TYR A 39 5.87 0.86 -1.14
N PHE A 40 6.42 0.89 -2.38
CA PHE A 40 7.56 0.04 -2.74
C PHE A 40 8.86 0.44 -2.03
N PRO A 41 9.35 1.70 -2.13
CA PRO A 41 10.51 2.12 -1.37
C PRO A 41 10.26 2.05 0.14
N ALA A 42 9.05 2.39 0.60
CA ALA A 42 8.69 2.26 2.01
C ALA A 42 8.78 0.81 2.52
N LEU A 43 8.36 -0.16 1.71
CA LEU A 43 8.46 -1.58 2.02
C LEU A 43 9.93 -2.03 2.10
N LEU A 44 10.75 -1.70 1.10
CA LEU A 44 12.17 -2.07 1.08
C LEU A 44 12.92 -1.49 2.28
N PHE A 45 12.75 -0.19 2.52
CA PHE A 45 13.38 0.50 3.65
C PHE A 45 12.87 -0.03 4.99
N GLY A 46 11.56 -0.22 5.13
CA GLY A 46 10.96 -0.76 6.35
C GLY A 46 11.45 -2.17 6.65
N MET A 47 11.59 -3.05 5.65
CA MET A 47 12.15 -4.39 5.83
C MET A 47 13.60 -4.35 6.30
N TRP A 48 14.41 -3.48 5.69
CA TRP A 48 15.78 -3.25 6.12
C TRP A 48 15.83 -2.76 7.57
N LEU A 49 14.97 -1.83 7.95
CA LEU A 49 14.91 -1.26 9.29
C LEU A 49 14.45 -2.28 10.35
N VAL A 50 13.41 -3.07 10.06
CA VAL A 50 12.99 -4.20 10.90
C VAL A 50 14.16 -5.15 11.12
N ARG A 51 14.88 -5.52 10.07
CA ARG A 51 16.02 -6.43 10.21
C ARG A 51 17.18 -5.82 10.99
N LYS A 52 17.51 -4.55 10.71
CA LYS A 52 18.59 -3.84 11.39
C LYS A 52 18.30 -3.67 12.88
N THR A 53 17.05 -3.48 13.29
CA THR A 53 16.65 -3.24 14.69
C THR A 53 16.30 -4.51 15.49
N ARG A 54 16.41 -5.72 14.89
CA ARG A 54 16.12 -7.00 15.57
C ARG A 54 16.94 -7.22 16.84
N PHE A 55 18.17 -6.70 16.92
CA PHE A 55 19.04 -6.85 18.09
C PHE A 55 18.48 -6.17 19.36
N LEU A 56 17.55 -5.22 19.23
CA LEU A 56 16.94 -4.52 20.35
C LEU A 56 15.90 -5.37 21.10
N GLY A 57 15.45 -6.49 20.51
CA GLY A 57 14.34 -7.29 21.01
C GLY A 57 12.98 -6.63 20.79
N TYR A 58 11.90 -7.43 20.87
CA TYR A 58 10.55 -7.01 20.49
C TYR A 58 10.05 -5.76 21.23
N ARG A 59 10.25 -5.67 22.54
CA ARG A 59 9.73 -4.55 23.36
C ARG A 59 10.30 -3.19 22.91
N ARG A 60 11.62 -3.10 22.80
CA ARG A 60 12.31 -1.86 22.39
C ARG A 60 12.06 -1.54 20.92
N GLN A 61 11.99 -2.57 20.08
CA GLN A 61 11.71 -2.42 18.65
C GLN A 61 10.30 -1.85 18.41
N PHE A 62 9.28 -2.36 19.11
CA PHE A 62 7.93 -1.82 19.04
C PHE A 62 7.84 -0.42 19.64
N LEU A 63 8.52 -0.15 20.76
CA LEU A 63 8.56 1.20 21.33
C LEU A 63 9.12 2.21 20.31
N LEU A 64 10.24 1.89 19.67
CA LEU A 64 10.82 2.73 18.62
C LEU A 64 9.85 2.90 17.44
N ALA A 65 9.23 1.82 16.97
CA ALA A 65 8.31 1.86 15.83
C ALA A 65 7.05 2.69 16.12
N ILE A 66 6.48 2.57 17.33
CA ILE A 66 5.31 3.35 17.76
C ILE A 66 5.69 4.82 17.90
N SER A 67 6.83 5.14 18.52
CA SER A 67 7.28 6.53 18.65
C SER A 67 7.46 7.19 17.29
N LEU A 68 8.09 6.49 16.33
CA LEU A 68 8.22 6.98 14.95
C LEU A 68 6.85 7.14 14.28
N TYR A 69 5.94 6.19 14.44
CA TYR A 69 4.60 6.29 13.87
C TYR A 69 3.82 7.49 14.42
N VAL A 70 3.89 7.74 15.73
CA VAL A 70 3.25 8.90 16.39
C VAL A 70 3.83 10.22 15.87
N ILE A 71 5.14 10.29 15.62
CA ILE A 71 5.75 11.46 14.96
C ILE A 71 5.14 11.64 13.56
N GLY A 72 4.94 10.56 12.80
CA GLY A 72 4.24 10.59 11.50
C GLY A 72 2.78 11.06 11.61
N CYS A 73 2.08 10.71 12.69
CA CYS A 73 0.71 11.16 12.94
C CYS A 73 0.59 12.69 13.11
N LEU A 74 1.66 13.40 13.47
CA LEU A 74 1.63 14.86 13.64
C LEU A 74 1.15 15.60 12.38
N GLU A 75 1.38 15.05 11.18
CA GLU A 75 0.87 15.61 9.93
C GLU A 75 -0.66 15.58 9.84
N THR A 76 -1.28 14.48 10.29
CA THR A 76 -2.74 14.32 10.27
C THR A 76 -3.43 15.09 11.39
N TYR A 77 -2.73 15.28 12.52
CA TYR A 77 -3.23 16.02 13.66
C TYR A 77 -2.70 17.46 13.77
N SER A 78 -2.08 18.00 12.71
CA SER A 78 -1.40 19.31 12.76
C SER A 78 -2.33 20.44 13.22
N SER A 79 -3.62 20.37 12.86
CA SER A 79 -4.68 21.30 13.27
C SER A 79 -4.95 21.34 14.78
N TYR A 80 -4.60 20.26 15.49
CA TYR A 80 -4.74 20.13 16.94
C TYR A 80 -3.44 20.47 17.69
N LEU A 81 -2.33 20.68 16.98
CA LEU A 81 -1.05 20.98 17.60
C LEU A 81 -0.93 22.47 17.92
N SER A 82 -0.33 22.77 19.06
CA SER A 82 -0.01 24.14 19.48
C SER A 82 1.36 24.21 20.14
N GLY A 83 2.00 25.39 20.07
CA GLY A 83 3.26 25.66 20.76
C GLY A 83 4.44 24.82 20.24
N PRO A 84 5.30 24.27 21.12
CA PRO A 84 6.53 23.57 20.72
C PRO A 84 6.32 22.38 19.79
N LEU A 85 5.19 21.68 19.90
CA LEU A 85 4.87 20.52 19.05
C LEU A 85 4.61 20.93 17.59
N LEU A 86 3.99 22.09 17.37
CA LEU A 86 3.76 22.62 16.04
C LEU A 86 5.08 23.04 15.37
N VAL A 87 5.98 23.67 16.12
CA VAL A 87 7.32 24.04 15.63
C VAL A 87 8.12 22.80 15.26
N CYS A 88 8.08 21.77 16.12
CA CYS A 88 8.71 20.48 15.83
C CYS A 88 8.16 19.85 14.54
N TYR A 89 6.84 19.86 14.35
CA TYR A 89 6.20 19.39 13.12
C TYR A 89 6.63 20.20 11.88
N GLN A 90 6.71 21.52 11.98
CA GLN A 90 7.14 22.39 10.88
C GLN A 90 8.59 22.10 10.47
N SER A 91 9.52 21.99 11.43
CA SER A 91 10.91 21.61 11.15
C SER A 91 10.99 20.21 10.54
N TYR A 92 10.20 19.27 11.06
CA TYR A 92 10.10 17.93 10.50
C TYR A 92 9.65 17.94 9.02
N ARG A 93 8.63 18.73 8.68
CA ARG A 93 8.08 18.84 7.33
C ARG A 93 9.13 19.33 6.32
N THR A 94 10.02 20.22 6.74
CA THR A 94 11.12 20.70 5.88
C THR A 94 12.19 19.63 5.57
N LEU A 95 12.40 18.66 6.46
CA LEU A 95 13.43 17.63 6.31
C LEU A 95 12.95 16.42 5.50
N PHE A 96 11.73 15.94 5.77
CA PHE A 96 11.26 14.67 5.21
C PHE A 96 10.31 14.84 4.02
N PHE A 97 9.82 16.05 3.73
CA PHE A 97 8.82 16.41 2.71
C PHE A 97 7.45 15.73 2.86
N THR A 98 7.41 14.47 3.31
CA THR A 98 6.21 13.70 3.58
C THR A 98 6.46 12.66 4.67
N THR A 99 5.42 12.40 5.46
CA THR A 99 5.38 11.28 6.40
C THR A 99 5.27 9.91 5.72
N ARG A 100 4.84 9.87 4.45
CA ARG A 100 4.63 8.65 3.63
C ARG A 100 5.93 7.97 3.25
N ASN A 101 6.60 7.34 4.21
CA ASN A 101 7.87 6.64 3.96
C ASN A 101 8.02 5.38 4.81
N GLY A 102 9.09 4.62 4.56
CA GLY A 102 9.37 3.36 5.25
C GLY A 102 9.72 3.52 6.73
N LEU A 103 10.17 4.70 7.16
CA LEU A 103 10.57 4.98 8.54
C LEU A 103 9.35 5.15 9.45
N PHE A 104 8.44 6.05 9.08
CA PHE A 104 7.27 6.36 9.92
C PHE A 104 6.11 5.39 9.66
N TYR A 105 5.84 5.03 8.41
CA TYR A 105 4.74 4.13 8.07
C TYR A 105 5.20 2.67 8.04
N GLY A 106 6.12 2.35 7.13
CA GLY A 106 6.47 0.97 6.78
C GLY A 106 6.98 0.15 7.97
N PHE A 107 7.77 0.76 8.85
CA PHE A 107 8.42 0.08 9.97
C PHE A 107 7.42 -0.57 10.93
N LEU A 108 6.43 0.18 11.41
CA LEU A 108 5.44 -0.32 12.38
C LEU A 108 4.56 -1.42 11.77
N PHE A 109 4.04 -1.21 10.56
CA PHE A 109 3.17 -2.21 9.90
C PHE A 109 3.92 -3.50 9.57
N LEU A 110 5.18 -3.43 9.13
CA LEU A 110 5.98 -4.62 8.89
C LEU A 110 6.30 -5.35 10.18
N LEU A 111 6.62 -4.64 11.26
CA LEU A 111 6.86 -5.23 12.56
C LEU A 111 5.60 -5.94 13.11
N CYS A 112 4.43 -5.31 12.97
CA CYS A 112 3.13 -5.93 13.25
C CYS A 112 2.92 -7.23 12.45
N GLY A 113 3.22 -7.22 11.14
CA GLY A 113 3.10 -8.41 10.29
C GLY A 113 4.05 -9.54 10.67
N VAL A 114 5.30 -9.21 11.02
CA VAL A 114 6.29 -10.17 11.54
C VAL A 114 5.81 -10.76 12.86
N CYS A 115 5.38 -9.92 13.80
CA CYS A 115 4.86 -10.35 15.09
C CYS A 115 3.64 -11.28 14.95
N LEU A 116 2.69 -10.92 14.07
CA LEU A 116 1.52 -11.73 13.77
C LEU A 116 1.89 -13.10 13.20
N ARG A 117 2.89 -13.15 12.30
CA ARG A 117 3.36 -14.42 11.72
C ARG A 117 4.04 -15.31 12.76
N GLU A 118 4.89 -14.74 13.60
CA GLU A 118 5.63 -15.50 14.62
C GLU A 118 4.72 -15.97 15.77
N HIS A 119 3.70 -15.19 16.12
CA HIS A 119 2.81 -15.46 17.27
C HIS A 119 1.37 -15.79 16.86
N GLN A 120 1.16 -16.32 15.65
CA GLN A 120 -0.18 -16.51 15.08
C GLN A 120 -1.14 -17.31 15.98
N LYS A 121 -0.62 -18.27 16.76
CA LYS A 121 -1.42 -19.12 17.67
C LYS A 121 -1.69 -18.47 19.03
N HIS A 122 -1.06 -17.34 19.33
CA HIS A 122 -1.17 -16.68 20.63
C HIS A 122 -2.63 -16.25 20.91
N PRO A 123 -3.13 -16.37 22.15
CA PRO A 123 -4.52 -16.00 22.50
C PRO A 123 -4.94 -14.61 22.06
N PHE A 124 -3.98 -13.68 21.99
CA PHE A 124 -4.20 -12.32 21.51
C PHE A 124 -4.73 -12.27 20.06
N PHE A 125 -4.25 -13.14 19.17
CA PHE A 125 -4.64 -13.17 17.76
C PHE A 125 -5.75 -14.18 17.46
N THR A 126 -6.16 -15.00 18.43
CA THR A 126 -7.14 -16.07 18.21
C THR A 126 -8.46 -15.86 18.94
N LYS A 127 -8.43 -15.31 20.17
CA LYS A 127 -9.62 -15.09 21.02
C LYS A 127 -10.27 -13.73 20.76
N HIS A 128 -11.61 -13.73 20.72
CA HIS A 128 -12.46 -12.54 20.56
C HIS A 128 -12.08 -11.62 19.40
N LEU A 129 -11.52 -12.17 18.33
CA LEU A 129 -10.94 -11.38 17.25
C LEU A 129 -11.96 -10.50 16.53
N GLY A 130 -13.19 -11.00 16.30
CA GLY A 130 -14.28 -10.21 15.74
C GLY A 130 -14.66 -9.01 16.62
N ARG A 131 -14.70 -9.19 17.94
CA ARG A 131 -14.95 -8.10 18.90
C ARG A 131 -13.81 -7.07 18.87
N LYS A 132 -12.56 -7.51 18.85
CA LYS A 132 -11.39 -6.61 18.76
C LYS A 132 -11.41 -5.79 17.47
N LEU A 133 -11.72 -6.43 16.34
CA LEU A 133 -11.88 -5.78 15.05
C LEU A 133 -13.04 -4.78 15.05
N ALA A 134 -14.19 -5.14 15.61
CA ALA A 134 -15.33 -4.24 15.72
C ALA A 134 -15.01 -3.01 16.57
N VAL A 135 -14.40 -3.20 17.74
CA VAL A 135 -13.97 -2.10 18.61
C VAL A 135 -12.95 -1.21 17.91
N SER A 136 -11.94 -1.78 17.26
CA SER A 136 -10.94 -0.99 16.54
C SER A 136 -11.55 -0.22 15.36
N LEU A 137 -12.52 -0.79 14.65
CA LEU A 137 -13.25 -0.12 13.57
C LEU A 137 -14.10 1.04 14.11
N CYS A 138 -14.79 0.86 15.24
CA CYS A 138 -15.54 1.95 15.88
C CYS A 138 -14.60 3.09 16.29
N LEU A 139 -13.47 2.77 16.92
CA LEU A 139 -12.48 3.78 17.32
C LEU A 139 -11.85 4.49 16.11
N LEU A 140 -11.57 3.75 15.02
CA LEU A 140 -11.13 4.33 13.76
C LEU A 140 -12.19 5.25 13.15
N GLY A 141 -13.47 4.90 13.25
CA GLY A 141 -14.57 5.76 12.79
C GLY A 141 -14.68 7.06 13.59
N ILE A 142 -14.51 6.98 14.92
CA ILE A 142 -14.47 8.15 15.81
C ILE A 142 -13.26 9.03 15.46
N GLU A 143 -12.08 8.43 15.33
CA GLU A 143 -10.84 9.12 14.94
C GLU A 143 -10.98 9.78 13.56
N GLY A 144 -11.53 9.07 12.58
CA GLY A 144 -11.80 9.61 11.24
C GLY A 144 -12.74 10.80 11.27
N ARG A 145 -13.76 10.79 12.14
CA ARG A 145 -14.65 11.95 12.35
C ARG A 145 -13.90 13.12 12.96
N LEU A 146 -13.03 12.89 13.94
CA LEU A 146 -12.21 13.96 14.54
C LEU A 146 -11.27 14.61 13.52
N VAL A 147 -10.59 13.79 12.71
CA VAL A 147 -9.71 14.27 11.63
C VAL A 147 -10.51 15.03 10.56
N TYR A 148 -11.76 14.62 10.30
CA TYR A 148 -12.62 15.33 9.35
C TYR A 148 -13.05 16.71 9.85
N LEU A 149 -13.38 16.83 11.14
CA LEU A 149 -13.82 18.08 11.76
C LEU A 149 -12.70 19.13 11.79
N ASN A 150 -11.49 18.74 12.19
CA ASN A 150 -10.33 19.63 12.15
C ASN A 150 -9.23 19.00 11.29
N GLN A 151 -9.22 19.37 10.02
CA GLN A 151 -8.30 18.78 9.06
C GLN A 151 -6.88 19.33 9.25
N GLY A 152 -5.94 18.43 9.52
CA GLY A 152 -4.51 18.73 9.41
C GLY A 152 -4.04 18.82 7.96
N ASP A 153 -2.73 18.83 7.77
CA ASP A 153 -2.07 19.07 6.49
C ASP A 153 -2.35 17.93 5.48
N ASP A 154 -2.35 16.68 5.93
CA ASP A 154 -2.72 15.51 5.12
C ASP A 154 -3.28 14.37 5.99
N LYS A 155 -4.07 13.46 5.43
CA LYS A 155 -4.84 12.43 6.17
C LYS A 155 -4.24 11.04 5.99
N ASN A 156 -2.94 10.95 6.23
CA ASN A 156 -2.13 9.77 5.91
C ASN A 156 -2.04 8.74 7.04
N PHE A 157 -2.08 9.20 8.29
CA PHE A 157 -1.78 8.40 9.46
C PHE A 157 -2.93 8.51 10.45
N MET A 158 -3.39 7.37 10.97
CA MET A 158 -4.45 7.29 11.97
C MET A 158 -4.05 6.22 12.98
N LEU A 159 -4.08 6.54 14.27
CA LEU A 159 -3.61 5.68 15.35
C LEU A 159 -4.39 4.36 15.41
N PHE A 160 -5.72 4.41 15.26
CA PHE A 160 -6.56 3.22 15.28
C PHE A 160 -6.55 2.43 13.97
N PHE A 161 -5.88 2.94 12.93
CA PHE A 161 -5.65 2.19 11.71
C PHE A 161 -4.69 1.01 11.95
N VAL A 162 -3.70 1.18 12.83
CA VAL A 162 -2.74 0.12 13.21
C VAL A 162 -3.44 -1.10 13.83
N PRO A 163 -4.22 -1.00 14.93
CA PRO A 163 -4.91 -2.15 15.49
C PRO A 163 -5.98 -2.70 14.54
N THR A 164 -6.68 -1.84 13.79
CA THR A 164 -7.72 -2.27 12.85
C THR A 164 -7.15 -3.19 11.78
N THR A 165 -6.07 -2.76 11.10
CA THR A 165 -5.41 -3.57 10.08
C THR A 165 -4.80 -4.84 10.66
N LEU A 166 -4.22 -4.78 11.86
CA LEU A 166 -3.65 -5.95 12.53
C LEU A 166 -4.72 -7.03 12.83
N PHE A 167 -5.85 -6.64 13.43
CA PHE A 167 -6.93 -7.57 13.74
C PHE A 167 -7.67 -8.04 12.49
N PHE A 168 -7.83 -7.16 11.50
CA PHE A 168 -8.40 -7.52 10.21
C PHE A 168 -7.55 -8.58 9.51
N LEU A 169 -6.23 -8.39 9.45
CA LEU A 169 -5.31 -9.36 8.85
C LEU A 169 -5.30 -10.69 9.62
N ALA A 170 -5.26 -10.64 10.96
CA ALA A 170 -5.37 -11.84 11.79
C ALA A 170 -6.68 -12.59 11.52
N TRP A 171 -7.78 -11.87 11.33
CA TRP A 171 -9.09 -12.45 11.02
C TRP A 171 -9.09 -13.11 9.65
N LEU A 172 -8.58 -12.43 8.63
CA LEU A 172 -8.44 -12.99 7.29
C LEU A 172 -7.58 -14.26 7.27
N ILE A 173 -6.43 -14.25 7.94
CA ILE A 173 -5.53 -15.42 7.99
C ILE A 173 -6.23 -16.61 8.66
N LYS A 174 -7.02 -16.38 9.72
CA LYS A 174 -7.77 -17.44 10.40
C LYS A 174 -8.81 -18.11 9.51
N GLN A 175 -9.39 -17.36 8.56
CA GLN A 175 -10.39 -17.88 7.62
C GLN A 175 -9.76 -18.61 6.42
N GLN A 176 -8.44 -18.53 6.22
CA GLN A 176 -7.80 -19.15 5.07
C GLN A 176 -7.64 -20.67 5.25
N PRO A 177 -7.89 -21.46 4.20
CA PRO A 177 -7.61 -22.89 4.23
C PRO A 177 -6.11 -23.16 4.32
N PRO A 178 -5.69 -24.28 4.95
CA PRO A 178 -4.28 -24.59 5.18
C PRO A 178 -3.47 -24.75 3.88
N LYS A 179 -4.13 -25.10 2.77
CA LYS A 179 -3.50 -25.15 1.43
C LYS A 179 -4.03 -24.01 0.57
N ARG A 180 -3.10 -23.32 -0.09
CA ARG A 180 -3.43 -22.22 -1.00
C ARG A 180 -4.25 -22.74 -2.19
N THR A 181 -5.52 -22.39 -2.23
CA THR A 181 -6.42 -22.76 -3.32
C THR A 181 -6.07 -22.03 -4.61
N TRP A 182 -6.54 -22.57 -5.74
CA TRP A 182 -6.43 -21.90 -7.04
C TRP A 182 -7.13 -20.53 -7.02
N GLN A 183 -8.29 -20.42 -6.36
CA GLN A 183 -9.00 -19.15 -6.17
C GLN A 183 -8.14 -18.12 -5.42
N ALA A 184 -7.42 -18.52 -4.36
CA ALA A 184 -6.52 -17.64 -3.63
C ALA A 184 -5.30 -17.18 -4.47
N LYS A 185 -4.84 -18.00 -5.42
CA LYS A 185 -3.81 -17.57 -6.40
C LYS A 185 -4.38 -16.52 -7.36
N GLN A 186 -5.58 -16.75 -7.88
CA GLN A 186 -6.25 -15.78 -8.76
C GLN A 186 -6.56 -14.46 -8.07
N ALA A 187 -7.05 -14.51 -6.83
CA ALA A 187 -7.35 -13.31 -6.06
C ALA A 187 -6.09 -12.47 -5.81
N ALA A 188 -4.94 -13.11 -5.55
CA ALA A 188 -3.67 -12.41 -5.38
C ALA A 188 -3.16 -11.78 -6.69
N GLU A 189 -3.28 -12.49 -7.81
CA GLU A 189 -2.91 -11.92 -9.11
C GLU A 189 -3.84 -10.74 -9.48
N ALA A 190 -5.14 -10.91 -9.28
CA ALA A 190 -6.13 -9.85 -9.50
C ALA A 190 -5.86 -8.64 -8.61
N SER A 191 -5.56 -8.83 -7.32
CA SER A 191 -5.23 -7.75 -6.39
C SER A 191 -3.99 -6.97 -6.84
N ARG A 192 -2.94 -7.68 -7.28
CA ARG A 192 -1.72 -7.05 -7.81
C ARG A 192 -2.02 -6.24 -9.08
N LEU A 193 -2.85 -6.78 -9.97
CA LEU A 193 -3.22 -6.09 -11.20
C LEU A 193 -4.06 -4.85 -10.93
N ILE A 194 -5.10 -4.97 -10.09
CA ILE A 194 -5.91 -3.84 -9.62
C ILE A 194 -5.00 -2.76 -9.06
N PHE A 195 -4.11 -3.13 -8.12
CA PHE A 195 -3.18 -2.19 -7.49
C PHE A 195 -2.30 -1.48 -8.52
N LEU A 196 -1.81 -2.20 -9.54
CA LEU A 196 -0.93 -1.63 -10.56
C LEU A 196 -1.66 -0.91 -11.70
N SER A 197 -2.96 -1.12 -11.95
CA SER A 197 -3.65 -0.53 -13.10
C SER A 197 -4.67 0.54 -12.74
N HIS A 198 -5.28 0.50 -11.55
CA HIS A 198 -6.30 1.49 -11.15
C HIS A 198 -5.84 2.95 -11.27
N PRO A 199 -4.59 3.35 -10.94
CA PRO A 199 -4.16 4.74 -11.02
C PRO A 199 -4.10 5.23 -12.46
N LEU A 200 -3.75 4.34 -13.40
CA LEU A 200 -3.75 4.66 -14.82
C LEU A 200 -5.16 5.03 -15.28
N PHE A 201 -6.16 4.22 -14.95
CA PHE A 201 -7.55 4.50 -15.32
C PHE A 201 -8.11 5.72 -14.58
N LEU A 202 -7.73 5.91 -13.33
CA LEU A 202 -8.12 7.08 -12.56
C LEU A 202 -7.60 8.37 -13.22
N GLU A 203 -6.34 8.40 -13.64
CA GLU A 203 -5.78 9.58 -14.31
C GLU A 203 -6.36 9.78 -15.72
N THR A 204 -6.63 8.71 -16.49
CA THR A 204 -7.28 8.89 -17.80
C THR A 204 -8.69 9.45 -17.68
N GLY A 205 -9.45 9.01 -16.67
CA GLY A 205 -10.79 9.55 -16.38
C GLY A 205 -10.77 11.05 -16.06
N LYS A 206 -9.76 11.49 -15.29
CA LYS A 206 -9.58 12.92 -14.97
C LYS A 206 -9.15 13.74 -16.19
N VAL A 207 -8.14 13.27 -16.93
CA VAL A 207 -7.49 14.08 -17.97
C VAL A 207 -8.33 14.14 -19.24
N PHE A 208 -8.84 12.99 -19.71
CA PHE A 208 -9.53 12.93 -21.01
C PHE A 208 -11.03 13.20 -20.90
N PHE A 209 -11.63 12.90 -19.76
CA PHE A 209 -13.08 12.97 -19.57
C PHE A 209 -13.50 13.93 -18.46
N SER A 210 -12.55 14.61 -17.80
CA SER A 210 -12.79 15.56 -16.71
C SER A 210 -13.70 15.00 -15.61
N LEU A 211 -13.66 13.69 -15.40
CA LEU A 211 -14.51 13.02 -14.41
C LEU A 211 -14.01 13.32 -13.00
N ALA A 212 -14.96 13.57 -12.10
CA ALA A 212 -14.71 13.75 -10.68
C ALA A 212 -15.74 12.97 -9.84
N GLY A 213 -15.48 12.79 -8.54
CA GLY A 213 -16.42 12.18 -7.60
C GLY A 213 -16.87 10.76 -7.98
N PHE A 214 -18.17 10.51 -7.87
CA PHE A 214 -18.76 9.20 -8.16
C PHE A 214 -18.58 8.73 -9.62
N PRO A 215 -18.80 9.57 -10.65
CA PRO A 215 -18.49 9.18 -12.03
C PRO A 215 -17.07 8.65 -12.23
N LEU A 216 -16.07 9.33 -11.66
CA LEU A 216 -14.67 8.90 -11.72
C LEU A 216 -14.46 7.57 -11.00
N PHE A 217 -15.08 7.39 -9.83
CA PHE A 217 -15.00 6.16 -9.04
C PHE A 217 -15.54 4.96 -9.83
N PHE A 218 -16.75 5.06 -10.38
CA PHE A 218 -17.36 3.98 -11.16
C PHE A 218 -16.60 3.71 -12.45
N TYR A 219 -16.13 4.76 -13.15
CA TYR A 219 -15.28 4.63 -14.33
C TYR A 219 -14.00 3.83 -14.02
N THR A 220 -13.32 4.18 -12.92
CA THR A 220 -12.08 3.51 -12.50
C THR A 220 -12.32 2.04 -12.18
N ILE A 221 -13.40 1.72 -11.46
CA ILE A 221 -13.76 0.33 -11.13
C ILE A 221 -14.09 -0.47 -12.40
N ALA A 222 -14.91 0.11 -13.30
CA ALA A 222 -15.34 -0.56 -14.52
C ALA A 222 -14.14 -0.91 -15.41
N LEU A 223 -13.24 0.04 -15.67
CA LEU A 223 -12.06 -0.22 -16.51
C LEU A 223 -11.05 -1.16 -15.85
N THR A 224 -10.82 -1.03 -14.55
CA THR A 224 -9.95 -1.95 -13.82
C THR A 224 -10.51 -3.37 -13.85
N GLY A 225 -11.83 -3.53 -13.68
CA GLY A 225 -12.52 -4.82 -13.79
C GLY A 225 -12.48 -5.40 -15.20
N ALA A 226 -12.72 -4.59 -16.22
CA ALA A 226 -12.64 -4.99 -17.63
C ALA A 226 -11.23 -5.47 -18.00
N PHE A 227 -10.19 -4.74 -17.55
CA PHE A 227 -8.79 -5.11 -17.75
C PHE A 227 -8.44 -6.47 -17.13
N LEU A 228 -8.93 -6.75 -15.91
CA LEU A 228 -8.79 -8.06 -15.29
C LEU A 228 -9.48 -9.17 -16.10
N GLY A 229 -10.70 -8.90 -16.59
CA GLY A 229 -11.46 -9.83 -17.43
C GLY A 229 -10.72 -10.18 -18.72
N LEU A 230 -10.26 -9.18 -19.45
CA LEU A 230 -9.50 -9.34 -20.70
C LEU A 230 -8.21 -10.14 -20.49
N ARG A 231 -7.46 -9.87 -19.41
CA ARG A 231 -6.24 -10.61 -19.10
C ARG A 231 -6.52 -12.07 -18.76
N LYS A 232 -7.62 -12.37 -18.04
CA LYS A 232 -8.04 -13.75 -17.78
C LYS A 232 -8.39 -14.48 -19.08
N VAL A 233 -9.14 -13.85 -19.98
CA VAL A 233 -9.48 -14.42 -21.30
C VAL A 233 -8.21 -14.66 -22.14
N GLY A 234 -7.31 -13.68 -22.21
CA GLY A 234 -6.04 -13.82 -22.93
C GLY A 234 -5.14 -14.93 -22.37
N SER A 235 -5.08 -15.09 -21.04
CA SER A 235 -4.32 -16.17 -20.41
C SER A 235 -4.90 -17.56 -20.71
N ARG A 236 -6.24 -17.69 -20.76
CA ARG A 236 -6.92 -18.93 -21.15
C ARG A 236 -6.65 -19.26 -22.62
N LEU A 237 -6.82 -18.31 -23.53
CA LEU A 237 -6.52 -18.48 -24.95
C LEU A 237 -5.07 -18.93 -25.18
N LYS A 238 -4.11 -18.31 -24.47
CA LYS A 238 -2.70 -18.71 -24.54
C LYS A 238 -2.45 -20.14 -24.01
N SER A 239 -3.18 -20.57 -22.98
CA SER A 239 -3.11 -21.96 -22.51
C SER A 239 -3.70 -22.96 -23.51
N TYR A 240 -4.79 -22.58 -24.21
CA TYR A 240 -5.38 -23.42 -25.26
C TYR A 240 -4.43 -23.54 -26.45
N THR A 241 -3.82 -22.44 -26.91
CA THR A 241 -2.87 -22.49 -28.04
C THR A 241 -1.60 -23.27 -27.70
N VAL A 242 -1.08 -23.15 -26.47
CA VAL A 242 0.09 -23.93 -26.02
C VAL A 242 -0.26 -25.41 -25.82
N GLY A 243 -1.45 -25.72 -25.30
CA GLY A 243 -1.94 -27.09 -25.18
C GLY A 243 -2.15 -27.76 -26.55
N PHE A 244 -2.69 -27.01 -27.52
CA PHE A 244 -2.84 -27.46 -28.90
C PHE A 244 -1.49 -27.70 -29.57
N ALA A 245 -0.54 -26.77 -29.42
CA ALA A 245 0.81 -26.89 -29.98
C ALA A 245 1.61 -28.05 -29.36
N LYS A 246 1.39 -28.37 -28.08
CA LYS A 246 2.04 -29.53 -27.45
C LYS A 246 1.47 -30.85 -27.95
N LYS A 247 0.15 -30.94 -28.12
CA LYS A 247 -0.53 -32.13 -28.64
C LYS A 247 -0.11 -32.46 -30.08
N THR A 248 0.04 -31.44 -30.93
CA THR A 248 0.49 -31.62 -32.32
C THR A 248 1.98 -31.97 -32.44
N VAL A 249 2.82 -31.56 -31.48
CA VAL A 249 4.24 -31.96 -31.43
C VAL A 249 4.40 -33.41 -30.93
N ASP A 250 3.58 -33.84 -29.97
CA ASP A 250 3.60 -35.22 -29.47
C ASP A 250 3.06 -36.21 -30.52
N GLU A 251 2.01 -35.85 -31.28
CA GLU A 251 1.49 -36.67 -32.40
C GLU A 251 2.50 -36.81 -33.55
N LYS A 252 3.37 -35.81 -33.78
CA LYS A 252 4.44 -35.88 -34.79
C LYS A 252 5.67 -36.69 -34.37
N LYS A 253 5.83 -37.01 -33.08
CA LYS A 253 6.93 -37.84 -32.56
C LYS A 253 6.56 -39.31 -32.43
N SER A 254 5.28 -39.66 -32.58
CA SER A 254 4.75 -41.02 -32.51
C SER A 254 4.56 -41.68 -33.88
N VAL A 255 5.05 -41.06 -34.95
CA VAL A 255 5.09 -41.56 -36.35
C VAL A 255 6.55 -41.60 -36.77
#